data_AF-A0A963KND5-F1
#
_entry.id   AF-A0A963KND5-F1
#
_cell.length_a   1.000
_cell.length_b   1.000
_cell.length_c   1.000
_cell.angle_alpha   90.00
_cell.angle_beta   90.00
_cell.angle_gamma   90.00
#
_symmetry.space_group_name_H-M   'P 1'
#
loop_
_entity.id
_entity.type
_entity.pdbx_description
1 polymer ?
#
loop_
_entity_poly.entity_id
_entity_poly.type
_entity_poly.pdbx_seq_one_letter_code
_entity_poly.pdbx_strand_id
1 'polypeptide(L)'
;MFDADVPVADAAMPGRAAAANAPFHHLHALPRALWQAALVCSSGATDRRLPDLSCWQRALQAGRLPDAGRDWGDPDACAALRGAITDLDLCALTQGSAAMARQVLGVMLWHL
;
A
#
# COMPACT_ATOMS: atom_id res chain seq x y z
N MET A 1 10.95 44.50 -27.11
CA MET A 1 12.31 43.92 -27.02
C MET A 1 12.09 42.46 -26.69
N PHE A 2 12.54 41.59 -27.60
CA PHE A 2 12.16 40.18 -27.75
C PHE A 2 12.37 39.31 -26.51
N ASP A 3 11.51 38.29 -26.41
CA ASP A 3 11.61 37.02 -25.67
C ASP A 3 12.88 36.76 -24.86
N ALA A 4 12.71 36.66 -23.54
CA ALA A 4 13.47 35.71 -22.75
C ALA A 4 12.59 34.48 -22.55
N ASP A 5 12.49 33.66 -23.60
CA ASP A 5 12.09 32.26 -23.51
C ASP A 5 13.05 31.61 -22.51
N VAL A 6 12.58 31.41 -21.28
CA VAL A 6 13.28 30.58 -20.30
C VAL A 6 13.02 29.16 -20.76
N PRO A 7 14.05 28.41 -21.22
CA PRO A 7 13.84 27.01 -21.53
C PRO A 7 13.48 26.31 -20.23
N VAL A 8 12.20 25.95 -20.07
CA VAL A 8 11.81 24.94 -19.11
C VAL A 8 12.43 23.65 -19.61
N ALA A 9 13.59 23.31 -19.06
CA ALA A 9 14.23 22.03 -19.29
C ALA A 9 13.39 20.94 -18.60
N ASP A 10 12.21 20.65 -19.16
CA ASP A 10 11.36 19.55 -18.76
C ASP A 10 11.81 18.25 -19.44
N ALA A 11 13.11 17.99 -19.34
CA ALA A 11 13.64 16.64 -19.46
C ALA A 11 13.93 16.15 -18.05
N ALA A 12 12.87 16.09 -17.22
CA ALA A 12 12.92 15.29 -16.01
C ALA A 12 13.19 13.85 -16.45
N MET A 13 14.45 13.43 -16.32
CA MET A 13 14.83 12.03 -16.39
C MET A 13 13.84 11.27 -15.50
N PRO A 14 13.08 10.29 -16.02
CA PRO A 14 11.94 9.70 -15.30
C PRO A 14 12.33 9.14 -13.92
N GLY A 15 13.61 8.82 -13.71
CA GLY A 15 14.16 8.39 -12.42
C GLY A 15 14.25 9.48 -11.33
N ARG A 16 14.42 10.77 -11.64
CA ARG A 16 14.62 11.82 -10.62
C ARG A 16 13.31 12.21 -9.95
N ALA A 17 12.23 12.32 -10.71
CA ALA A 17 10.90 12.57 -10.18
C ALA A 17 10.41 11.39 -9.32
N ALA A 18 10.69 10.15 -9.74
CA ALA A 18 10.38 8.95 -8.96
C ALA A 18 11.15 8.88 -7.63
N ALA A 19 12.45 9.25 -7.64
CA ALA A 19 13.27 9.32 -6.44
C ALA A 19 12.78 10.39 -5.46
N ALA A 20 12.41 11.58 -5.95
CA ALA A 20 11.84 12.65 -5.12
C ALA A 20 10.46 12.26 -4.54
N ASN A 21 9.72 11.40 -5.23
CA ASN A 21 8.42 10.89 -4.81
C ASN A 21 8.50 9.60 -3.97
N ALA A 22 9.70 9.15 -3.57
CA ALA A 22 9.82 8.02 -2.67
C ALA A 22 9.40 8.38 -1.23
N PRO A 23 8.67 7.51 -0.51
CA PRO A 23 8.16 6.18 -0.90
C PRO A 23 6.79 6.20 -1.62
N PHE A 24 6.18 7.36 -1.82
CA PHE A 24 4.81 7.52 -2.34
C PHE A 24 4.61 7.12 -3.81
N HIS A 25 5.67 6.92 -4.59
CA HIS A 25 5.57 6.40 -5.96
C HIS A 25 4.89 5.02 -6.03
N HIS A 26 4.94 4.22 -4.95
CA HIS A 26 4.23 2.93 -4.86
C HIS A 26 2.71 3.06 -4.91
N LEU A 27 2.14 4.23 -4.57
CA LEU A 27 0.70 4.44 -4.57
C LEU A 27 0.08 4.33 -5.98
N HIS A 28 0.85 4.59 -7.03
CA HIS A 28 0.38 4.48 -8.42
C HIS A 28 -0.08 3.06 -8.78
N ALA A 29 0.52 2.04 -8.15
CA ALA A 29 0.16 0.64 -8.37
C ALA A 29 -1.06 0.19 -7.53
N LEU A 30 -1.56 1.03 -6.61
CA LEU A 30 -2.64 0.68 -5.71
C LEU A 30 -3.99 1.19 -6.21
N PRO A 31 -5.08 0.44 -5.99
CA PRO A 31 -6.43 0.93 -6.24
C PRO A 31 -6.77 2.17 -5.39
N ARG A 32 -7.61 3.06 -5.92
CA ARG A 32 -7.99 4.35 -5.30
C ARG A 32 -8.60 4.23 -3.90
N ALA A 33 -9.24 3.12 -3.55
CA ALA A 33 -9.74 2.92 -2.18
C ALA A 33 -8.60 2.59 -1.20
N LEU A 34 -7.56 1.89 -1.66
CA LEU A 34 -6.50 1.37 -0.80
C LEU A 34 -5.39 2.40 -0.54
N TRP A 35 -4.96 3.15 -1.57
CA TRP A 35 -3.95 4.21 -1.41
C TRP A 35 -4.41 5.33 -0.44
N GLN A 36 -5.72 5.61 -0.34
CA GLN A 36 -6.29 6.59 0.60
C GLN A 36 -6.13 6.13 2.05
N ALA A 37 -6.51 4.89 2.34
CA ALA A 37 -6.32 4.31 3.67
C ALA A 37 -4.83 4.22 4.04
N ALA A 38 -3.97 3.88 3.07
CA ALA A 38 -2.53 3.78 3.25
C ALA A 38 -1.85 5.11 3.66
N LEU A 39 -2.41 6.25 3.21
CA LEU A 39 -1.93 7.59 3.54
C LEU A 39 -2.34 8.04 4.93
N VAL A 40 -3.49 7.58 5.45
CA VAL A 40 -4.02 7.99 6.76
C VAL A 40 -3.48 7.09 7.89
N CYS A 41 -3.10 5.85 7.57
CA CYS A 41 -2.52 4.90 8.51
C CYS A 41 -1.25 5.45 9.19
N SER A 42 -1.29 5.54 10.52
CA SER A 42 -0.20 6.07 11.35
C SER A 42 0.81 5.01 11.78
N SER A 43 0.43 3.74 11.77
CA SER A 43 1.27 2.62 12.19
C SER A 43 2.23 2.13 11.11
N GLY A 44 3.35 1.54 11.55
CA GLY A 44 4.36 0.98 10.67
C GLY A 44 5.16 2.02 9.87
N ALA A 45 6.21 1.54 9.21
CA ALA A 45 7.10 2.37 8.42
C ALA A 45 6.54 2.51 7.00
N THR A 46 6.25 3.73 6.56
CA THR A 46 5.59 3.99 5.25
C THR A 46 6.38 3.40 4.07
N ASP A 47 7.71 3.42 4.16
CA ASP A 47 8.64 2.83 3.19
C ASP A 47 8.60 1.30 3.12
N ARG A 48 8.17 0.62 4.19
CA ARG A 48 7.91 -0.84 4.21
C ARG A 48 6.46 -1.17 3.88
N ARG A 49 5.51 -0.38 4.39
CA ARG A 49 4.06 -0.60 4.22
C ARG A 49 3.64 -0.50 2.76
N LEU A 50 3.96 0.60 2.08
CA LEU A 50 3.44 0.87 0.74
C LEU A 50 3.82 -0.19 -0.32
N PRO A 51 5.08 -0.67 -0.39
CA PRO A 51 5.43 -1.77 -1.29
C PRO A 51 4.62 -3.05 -1.03
N ASP A 52 4.41 -3.36 0.25
CA ASP A 52 3.78 -4.59 0.70
C ASP A 52 2.26 -4.63 0.53
N LEU A 53 1.58 -3.48 0.41
CA LEU A 53 0.11 -3.44 0.29
C LEU A 53 -0.42 -4.18 -0.94
N SER A 54 0.27 -4.08 -2.07
CA SER A 54 -0.04 -4.88 -3.27
C SER A 54 0.16 -6.39 -3.00
N CYS A 55 1.15 -6.68 -2.15
CA CYS A 55 1.45 -7.97 -1.53
C CYS A 55 0.20 -8.61 -0.92
N TRP A 56 -0.24 -7.90 0.12
CA TRP A 56 -1.34 -8.22 0.99
C TRP A 56 -2.67 -8.36 0.24
N GLN A 57 -2.98 -7.43 -0.67
CA GLN A 57 -4.22 -7.49 -1.44
C GLN A 57 -4.33 -8.78 -2.27
N ARG A 58 -3.24 -9.15 -2.95
CA ARG A 58 -3.21 -10.38 -3.76
C ARG A 58 -3.29 -11.63 -2.90
N ALA A 59 -2.62 -11.65 -1.75
CA ALA A 59 -2.66 -12.79 -0.84
C ALA A 59 -4.08 -13.03 -0.31
N LEU A 60 -4.74 -11.99 0.19
CA LEU A 60 -6.11 -12.07 0.68
C LEU A 60 -7.09 -12.45 -0.43
N GLN A 61 -6.96 -11.88 -1.63
CA GLN A 61 -7.76 -12.29 -2.78
C GLN A 61 -7.55 -13.79 -3.14
N ALA A 62 -6.35 -14.33 -2.90
CA ALA A 62 -6.05 -15.74 -3.07
C ALA A 62 -6.47 -16.62 -1.87
N GLY A 63 -7.13 -16.04 -0.87
CA GLY A 63 -7.60 -16.70 0.34
C GLY A 63 -6.47 -17.09 1.30
N ARG A 64 -5.37 -16.33 1.32
CA ARG A 64 -4.19 -16.63 2.16
C ARG A 64 -3.62 -15.38 2.81
N LEU A 65 -2.90 -15.59 3.90
CA LEU A 65 -2.05 -14.54 4.48
C LEU A 65 -0.75 -14.38 3.67
N PRO A 66 -0.22 -13.15 3.55
CA PRO A 66 1.10 -12.93 2.98
C PRO A 66 2.21 -13.46 3.91
N ASP A 67 3.43 -13.56 3.39
CA ASP A 67 4.61 -13.93 4.19
C ASP A 67 4.77 -13.10 5.46
N ALA A 68 5.27 -13.70 6.55
CA ALA A 68 5.42 -13.05 7.86
C ALA A 68 6.37 -11.84 7.82
N GLY A 69 7.37 -11.83 6.95
CA GLY A 69 8.29 -10.70 6.78
C GLY A 69 7.65 -9.46 6.14
N ARG A 70 6.39 -9.54 5.69
CA ARG A 70 5.60 -8.39 5.25
C ARG A 70 4.79 -7.84 6.41
N ASP A 71 5.48 -7.29 7.39
CA ASP A 71 4.93 -6.77 8.64
C ASP A 71 4.79 -5.23 8.65
N TRP A 72 4.98 -4.59 7.49
CA TRP A 72 4.91 -3.13 7.35
C TRP A 72 5.88 -2.37 8.27
N GLY A 73 6.91 -3.02 8.81
CA GLY A 73 7.83 -2.44 9.79
C GLY A 73 7.32 -2.44 11.23
N ASP A 74 6.16 -3.04 11.51
CA ASP A 74 5.59 -3.23 12.84
C ASP A 74 5.14 -4.69 13.03
N PRO A 75 6.06 -5.58 13.43
CA PRO A 75 5.77 -7.01 13.59
C PRO A 75 4.68 -7.30 14.62
N ASP A 76 4.59 -6.52 15.70
CA ASP A 76 3.63 -6.76 16.78
C ASP A 76 2.21 -6.38 16.33
N ALA A 77 2.05 -5.21 15.70
CA ALA A 77 0.76 -4.80 15.12
C ALA A 77 0.30 -5.77 14.01
N CYS A 78 1.22 -6.17 13.13
CA CYS A 78 0.90 -7.12 12.05
C CYS A 78 0.60 -8.53 12.57
N ALA A 79 1.24 -8.98 13.67
CA ALA A 79 0.92 -10.25 14.29
C ALA A 79 -0.50 -10.25 14.87
N ALA A 80 -0.88 -9.21 15.61
CA ALA A 80 -2.25 -9.04 16.11
C ALA A 80 -3.28 -9.02 14.96
N LEU A 81 -2.95 -8.32 13.87
CA LEU A 81 -3.78 -8.28 12.67
C LEU A 81 -3.99 -9.65 12.04
N ARG A 82 -2.91 -10.44 11.91
CA ARG A 82 -2.96 -11.81 11.35
C ARG A 82 -3.78 -12.74 12.23
N GLY A 83 -3.71 -12.57 13.56
CA GLY A 83 -4.59 -13.25 14.51
C GLY A 83 -6.06 -12.96 14.20
N ALA A 84 -6.43 -11.68 14.16
CA ALA A 84 -7.80 -11.27 13.85
C ALA A 84 -8.30 -11.77 12.47
N ILE A 85 -7.44 -11.79 11.44
CA ILE A 85 -7.77 -12.35 10.12
C ILE A 85 -8.10 -13.84 10.21
N THR A 86 -7.33 -14.57 11.01
CA THR A 86 -7.48 -16.01 11.17
C THR A 86 -8.73 -16.33 11.99
N ASP A 87 -8.93 -15.64 13.11
CA ASP A 87 -10.06 -15.86 14.02
C ASP A 87 -11.41 -15.56 13.36
N LEU A 88 -11.44 -14.58 12.45
CA LEU A 88 -12.65 -14.17 11.72
C LEU A 88 -12.80 -14.85 10.34
N ASP A 89 -11.90 -15.78 10.00
CA ASP A 89 -11.85 -16.47 8.70
C ASP A 89 -11.93 -15.52 7.49
N LEU A 90 -11.26 -14.36 7.58
CA LEU A 90 -11.34 -13.33 6.53
C LEU A 90 -10.64 -13.76 5.25
N CYS A 91 -9.74 -14.75 5.32
CA CYS A 91 -9.14 -15.39 4.15
C CYS A 91 -10.20 -16.05 3.28
N ALA A 92 -11.11 -16.86 3.86
CA ALA A 92 -12.20 -17.47 3.10
C ALA A 92 -13.15 -16.40 2.54
N LEU A 93 -13.47 -15.37 3.34
CA LEU A 93 -14.36 -14.28 2.92
C LEU A 93 -13.81 -13.47 1.72
N THR A 94 -12.50 -13.28 1.66
CA THR A 94 -11.84 -12.46 0.62
C THR A 94 -11.47 -13.24 -0.64
N GLN A 95 -11.53 -14.58 -0.58
CA GLN A 95 -11.16 -15.46 -1.68
C GLN A 95 -11.97 -15.15 -2.95
N GLY A 96 -11.27 -14.90 -4.05
CA GLY A 96 -11.87 -14.59 -5.36
C GLY A 96 -12.43 -13.16 -5.47
N SER A 97 -12.46 -12.37 -4.39
CA SER A 97 -13.02 -11.01 -4.39
C SER A 97 -11.97 -9.96 -4.10
N ALA A 98 -11.42 -9.35 -5.17
CA ALA A 98 -10.52 -8.20 -5.05
C ALA A 98 -11.19 -7.00 -4.35
N ALA A 99 -12.51 -6.85 -4.47
CA ALA A 99 -13.25 -5.81 -3.76
C ALA A 99 -13.26 -6.06 -2.26
N MET A 100 -13.55 -7.29 -1.83
CA MET A 100 -13.59 -7.65 -0.42
C MET A 100 -12.19 -7.61 0.21
N ALA A 101 -11.17 -8.10 -0.49
CA ALA A 101 -9.77 -8.00 -0.04
C ALA A 101 -9.36 -6.53 0.22
N ARG A 102 -9.75 -5.61 -0.66
CA ARG A 102 -9.50 -4.17 -0.47
C ARG A 102 -10.29 -3.58 0.69
N GLN A 103 -11.55 -3.97 0.85
CA GLN A 103 -12.38 -3.50 1.96
C GLN A 103 -11.79 -3.90 3.30
N VAL A 104 -11.42 -5.18 3.44
CA VAL A 104 -10.77 -5.71 4.63
C VAL A 104 -9.47 -4.95 4.91
N LEU A 105 -8.58 -4.82 3.93
CA LEU A 105 -7.34 -4.06 4.09
C LEU A 105 -7.57 -2.59 4.45
N GLY A 106 -8.58 -1.95 3.85
CA GLY A 106 -8.93 -0.57 4.16
C GLY A 106 -9.34 -0.39 5.63
N VAL A 107 -10.18 -1.29 6.15
CA VAL A 107 -10.59 -1.29 7.56
C VAL A 107 -9.40 -1.51 8.48
N MET A 108 -8.50 -2.45 8.12
CA MET A 108 -7.31 -2.74 8.90
C MET A 108 -6.37 -1.54 9.01
N LEU A 109 -6.08 -0.88 7.89
CA LEU A 109 -5.24 0.32 7.85
C LEU A 109 -5.83 1.51 8.63
N TRP A 110 -7.14 1.50 8.89
CA TRP A 110 -7.79 2.51 9.73
C TRP A 110 -7.65 2.24 11.23
N HIS A 111 -7.45 0.98 11.63
CA HIS A 111 -7.37 0.59 13.04
C HIS A 111 -5.94 0.58 13.58
N LEU A 112 -4.94 0.79 12.73
CA LEU A 112 -3.52 0.81 13.09
C LEU A 112 -2.90 2.20 12.86
#